data_AF-A0A135YR30-F1
#
_entry.id   AF-A0A135YR30-F1
#
_cell.length_a   1.000
_cell.length_b   1.000
_cell.length_c   1.000
_cell.angle_alpha   90.00
_cell.angle_beta   90.00
_cell.angle_gamma   90.00
#
_symmetry.space_group_name_H-M   'P 1'
#
loop_
_entity.id
_entity.type
_entity.pdbx_description
1 polymer ?
#
loop_
_entity_poly.entity_id
_entity_poly.type
_entity_poly.pdbx_seq_one_letter_code
_entity_poly.pdbx_strand_id
1 'polypeptide(L)'
;MYGGFWIEKPVGNNKFSYEARLNKKIYVPEIIVSDLDGVKLAQHPSFIELEEGEEKICRGLDKIYKLECKEVGDKEVYLFDNHNHSFYFWAKGLKEGKFDRGIDLVHIDQHKDTRVPDNYEVDFEDLVDVARYTTEVLNVGSFIKPAMEKGIFKNLYIIDSTYSMSGKRPEGYILDLDLDFFSEDMDYIGFDERLECVIGYVKNTDFITIATSPYFIDQKRAIEVLKMIFSR
;
A
#
# COMPACT_ATOMS: atom_id res chain seq x y z
N MET A 1 14.15 10.09 -8.01
CA MET A 1 14.30 9.84 -6.55
C MET A 1 12.90 9.83 -5.98
N TYR A 2 12.50 8.77 -5.28
CA TYR A 2 11.16 8.62 -4.71
C TYR A 2 11.24 8.81 -3.19
N GLY A 3 10.38 9.66 -2.64
CA GLY A 3 10.40 10.02 -1.22
C GLY A 3 11.32 11.19 -0.86
N GLY A 4 11.14 11.71 0.36
CA GLY A 4 11.93 12.81 0.92
C GLY A 4 11.42 14.21 0.59
N PHE A 5 10.13 14.36 0.29
CA PHE A 5 9.58 15.64 -0.17
C PHE A 5 8.15 15.88 0.30
N TRP A 6 7.76 17.16 0.29
CA TRP A 6 6.39 17.61 0.54
C TRP A 6 5.59 17.67 -0.76
N ILE A 7 4.34 17.24 -0.70
CA ILE A 7 3.32 17.55 -1.69
C ILE A 7 2.49 18.71 -1.15
N GLU A 8 2.63 19.87 -1.78
CA GLU A 8 1.93 21.10 -1.38
C GLU A 8 0.77 21.48 -2.33
N LYS A 9 0.74 20.87 -3.53
CA LYS A 9 -0.32 21.10 -4.52
C LYS A 9 -1.50 20.16 -4.27
N PRO A 10 -2.72 20.50 -4.74
CA PRO A 10 -3.92 19.63 -4.65
C PRO A 10 -3.87 18.47 -5.64
N VAL A 11 -2.86 17.61 -5.50
CA VAL A 11 -2.57 16.48 -6.41
C VAL A 11 -2.47 15.18 -5.62
N GLY A 12 -2.71 14.04 -6.28
CA GLY A 12 -2.72 12.72 -5.66
C GLY A 12 -3.52 12.68 -4.34
N ASN A 13 -2.93 12.13 -3.28
CA ASN A 13 -3.52 12.09 -1.94
C ASN A 13 -3.70 13.47 -1.30
N ASN A 14 -3.00 14.52 -1.75
CA ASN A 14 -3.21 15.85 -1.21
C ASN A 14 -4.43 16.54 -1.83
N LYS A 15 -5.13 15.93 -2.79
CA LYS A 15 -6.36 16.49 -3.38
C LYS A 15 -7.57 16.41 -2.43
N PHE A 16 -7.59 15.42 -1.54
CA PHE A 16 -8.68 15.19 -0.58
C PHE A 16 -8.92 16.41 0.31
N SER A 17 -10.18 16.88 0.32
CA SER A 17 -10.67 18.13 0.93
C SER A 17 -9.73 19.32 0.88
N TYR A 18 -8.88 19.41 -0.15
CA TYR A 18 -7.74 20.32 -0.13
C TYR A 18 -8.17 21.75 0.15
N GLU A 19 -9.20 22.26 -0.52
CA GLU A 19 -9.66 23.65 -0.36
C GLU A 19 -10.21 23.95 1.03
N ALA A 20 -10.88 22.98 1.66
CA ALA A 20 -11.52 23.15 2.95
C ALA A 20 -10.57 22.93 4.15
N ARG A 21 -9.42 22.29 3.93
CA ARG A 21 -8.36 22.08 4.93
C ARG A 21 -7.57 23.35 5.27
N LEU A 22 -7.17 23.53 6.52
CA LEU A 22 -6.12 24.45 6.95
C LEU A 22 -4.72 23.93 6.57
N ASN A 23 -4.46 22.63 6.77
CA ASN A 23 -3.18 22.01 6.46
C ASN A 23 -3.14 21.59 4.99
N LYS A 24 -2.32 22.29 4.18
CA LYS A 24 -2.26 22.09 2.71
C LYS A 24 -1.13 21.17 2.23
N LYS A 25 -0.40 20.52 3.14
CA LYS A 25 0.76 19.71 2.77
C LYS A 25 0.78 18.37 3.46
N ILE A 26 1.22 17.37 2.70
CA ILE A 26 1.52 16.02 3.17
C ILE A 26 2.95 15.65 2.77
N TYR A 27 3.55 14.72 3.49
CA TYR A 27 4.94 14.31 3.29
C TYR A 27 5.01 12.91 2.71
N VAL A 28 5.86 12.72 1.69
CA VAL A 28 6.21 11.39 1.17
C VAL A 28 7.56 10.99 1.78
N PRO A 29 7.62 9.95 2.62
CA PRO A 29 8.85 9.58 3.31
C PRO A 29 9.95 9.04 2.38
N GLU A 30 11.21 9.17 2.79
CA GLU A 30 12.35 8.56 2.09
C GLU A 30 12.33 7.04 2.21
N ILE A 31 12.89 6.36 1.22
CA ILE A 31 13.07 4.90 1.24
C ILE A 31 14.35 4.55 2.01
N ILE A 32 14.27 3.62 2.95
CA ILE A 32 15.42 3.00 3.62
C ILE A 32 15.28 1.47 3.67
N VAL A 33 16.38 0.78 3.96
CA VAL A 33 16.37 -0.62 4.35
C VAL A 33 16.33 -0.70 5.88
N SER A 34 15.48 -1.56 6.43
CA SER A 34 15.36 -1.78 7.88
C SER A 34 14.83 -3.17 8.20
N ASP A 35 15.00 -3.61 9.45
CA ASP A 35 14.22 -4.71 10.02
C ASP A 35 12.84 -4.22 10.51
N LEU A 36 12.03 -5.16 11.03
CA LEU A 36 10.70 -4.90 11.61
C LEU A 36 10.72 -4.02 12.87
N ASP A 37 11.82 -4.01 13.63
CA ASP A 37 11.95 -3.23 14.87
C ASP A 37 12.37 -1.78 14.61
N GLY A 38 12.98 -1.52 13.45
CA GLY A 38 13.30 -0.17 12.99
C GLY A 38 12.09 0.60 12.44
N VAL A 39 10.94 -0.05 12.25
CA VAL A 39 9.69 0.60 11.78
C VAL A 39 9.17 1.61 12.81
N LYS A 40 8.99 2.86 12.39
CA LYS A 40 8.61 3.99 13.25
C LYS A 40 7.51 4.85 12.63
N LEU A 41 6.76 5.52 13.52
CA LEU A 41 5.71 6.46 13.15
C LEU A 41 6.28 7.84 12.80
N ALA A 42 5.69 8.46 11.79
CA ALA A 42 6.01 9.81 11.34
C ALA A 42 5.57 10.87 12.35
N GLN A 43 6.26 12.00 12.33
CA GLN A 43 5.78 13.25 12.94
C GLN A 43 5.02 14.12 11.92
N HIS A 44 5.27 13.91 10.63
CA HIS A 44 4.66 14.67 9.54
C HIS A 44 3.35 14.04 9.07
N PRO A 45 2.36 14.84 8.62
CA PRO A 45 1.14 14.33 8.02
C PRO A 45 1.45 13.59 6.71
N SER A 46 0.87 12.41 6.54
CA SER A 46 0.92 11.65 5.28
C SER A 46 -0.43 11.62 4.57
N PHE A 47 -1.52 11.85 5.28
CA PHE A 47 -2.86 11.98 4.72
C PHE A 47 -3.69 12.95 5.58
N ILE A 48 -4.56 13.72 4.96
CA ILE A 48 -5.46 14.63 5.70
C ILE A 48 -6.78 14.68 4.95
N GLU A 49 -7.88 14.51 5.70
CA GLU A 49 -9.26 14.58 5.20
C GLU A 49 -10.13 15.30 6.23
N LEU A 50 -11.33 15.72 5.82
CA LEU A 50 -12.33 16.26 6.73
C LEU A 50 -13.26 15.14 7.22
N GLU A 51 -13.37 15.00 8.53
CA GLU A 51 -14.33 14.11 9.19
C GLU A 51 -15.25 14.96 10.06
N GLU A 52 -16.55 14.91 9.79
CA GLU A 52 -17.56 15.74 10.48
C GLU A 52 -17.27 17.25 10.48
N GLY A 53 -16.52 17.73 9.49
CA GLY A 53 -16.13 19.14 9.36
C GLY A 53 -14.82 19.52 10.07
N GLU A 54 -14.17 18.58 10.76
CA GLU A 54 -12.86 18.77 11.40
C GLU A 54 -11.73 18.10 10.60
N GLU A 55 -10.53 18.67 10.65
CA GLU A 55 -9.36 18.08 10.00
C GLU A 55 -8.88 16.84 10.76
N LYS A 56 -8.94 15.69 10.10
CA LYS A 56 -8.27 14.47 10.55
C LYS A 56 -6.87 14.41 9.94
N ILE A 57 -5.87 14.74 10.76
CA ILE A 57 -4.45 14.70 10.37
C ILE A 57 -3.88 13.32 10.68
N CYS A 58 -3.70 12.53 9.63
CA CYS A 58 -3.13 11.18 9.72
C CYS A 58 -1.61 11.21 9.58
N ARG A 59 -0.93 10.52 10.51
CA ARG A 59 0.52 10.33 10.50
C ARG A 59 0.81 8.84 10.35
N GLY A 60 1.40 8.47 9.23
CA GLY A 60 1.81 7.09 8.94
C GLY A 60 3.24 6.80 9.41
N LEU A 61 4.05 6.28 8.51
CA LEU A 61 5.42 5.85 8.76
C LEU A 61 6.42 6.99 8.50
N ASP A 62 7.48 7.07 9.30
CA ASP A 62 8.52 8.10 9.15
C ASP A 62 9.42 7.89 7.92
N LYS A 63 9.41 6.66 7.39
CA LYS A 63 10.12 6.18 6.21
C LYS A 63 9.25 5.21 5.42
N ILE A 64 9.60 5.02 4.16
CA ILE A 64 9.21 3.85 3.39
C ILE A 64 10.30 2.81 3.59
N TYR A 65 9.92 1.57 3.90
CA TYR A 65 10.86 0.53 4.25
C TYR A 65 10.91 -0.55 3.18
N LYS A 66 12.12 -0.89 2.75
CA LYS A 66 12.41 -2.22 2.23
C LYS A 66 12.80 -3.09 3.44
N LEU A 67 11.97 -4.06 3.77
CA LEU A 67 12.20 -4.89 4.96
C LEU A 67 13.23 -5.98 4.65
N GLU A 68 14.30 -6.04 5.45
CA GLU A 68 15.34 -7.06 5.37
C GLU A 68 15.65 -7.59 6.77
N CYS A 69 15.06 -8.72 7.12
CA CYS A 69 15.31 -9.41 8.39
C CYS A 69 15.03 -10.92 8.26
N LYS A 70 15.40 -11.69 9.30
CA LYS A 70 15.28 -13.15 9.31
C LYS A 70 13.83 -13.63 9.11
N GLU A 71 12.90 -12.90 9.71
CA GLU A 71 11.46 -13.16 9.68
C GLU A 71 10.87 -12.98 8.27
N VAL A 72 11.40 -12.03 7.50
CA VAL A 72 11.02 -11.79 6.10
C VAL A 72 11.66 -12.79 5.14
N GLY A 73 12.85 -13.28 5.46
CA GLY A 73 13.61 -14.19 4.60
C GLY A 73 14.12 -13.50 3.34
N ASP A 74 14.18 -14.24 2.22
CA ASP A 74 14.66 -13.72 0.93
C ASP A 74 13.59 -12.96 0.12
N LYS A 75 12.44 -12.66 0.74
CA LYS A 75 11.30 -12.00 0.08
C LYS A 75 11.59 -10.52 -0.17
N GLU A 76 11.07 -10.00 -1.27
CA GLU A 76 11.10 -8.58 -1.59
C GLU A 76 9.86 -7.90 -0.98
N VAL A 77 10.02 -7.29 0.20
CA VAL A 77 8.91 -6.68 0.96
C VAL A 77 9.08 -5.17 1.08
N TYR A 78 8.09 -4.43 0.62
CA TYR A 78 8.00 -2.97 0.74
C TYR A 78 6.84 -2.56 1.65
N LEU A 79 7.15 -1.73 2.65
CA LEU A 79 6.20 -1.22 3.63
C LEU A 79 6.14 0.32 3.55
N PHE A 80 4.95 0.88 3.47
CA PHE A 80 4.72 2.32 3.38
C PHE A 80 3.39 2.69 4.04
N ASP A 81 3.11 3.99 4.14
CA ASP A 81 1.89 4.49 4.75
C ASP A 81 0.68 4.42 3.80
N ASN A 82 0.65 5.22 2.74
CA ASN A 82 -0.47 5.28 1.83
C ASN A 82 -0.36 4.24 0.70
N HIS A 83 -1.48 3.62 0.37
CA HIS A 83 -1.51 2.44 -0.51
C HIS A 83 -1.12 2.69 -1.96
N ASN A 84 -1.30 3.92 -2.47
CA ASN A 84 -0.90 4.28 -3.84
C ASN A 84 0.60 4.03 -4.10
N HIS A 85 1.44 4.03 -3.07
CA HIS A 85 2.86 3.75 -3.19
C HIS A 85 3.16 2.36 -3.76
N SER A 86 2.24 1.38 -3.65
CA SER A 86 2.36 0.07 -4.29
C SER A 86 2.70 0.17 -5.78
N PHE A 87 2.08 1.11 -6.50
CA PHE A 87 2.29 1.30 -7.93
C PHE A 87 3.75 1.56 -8.31
N TYR A 88 4.44 2.40 -7.53
CA TYR A 88 5.86 2.68 -7.76
C TYR A 88 6.71 1.42 -7.55
N PHE A 89 6.44 0.65 -6.50
CA PHE A 89 7.21 -0.54 -6.18
C PHE A 89 6.94 -1.69 -7.15
N TRP A 90 5.74 -1.82 -7.69
CA TRP A 90 5.48 -2.77 -8.76
C TRP A 90 6.25 -2.43 -10.04
N ALA A 91 6.24 -1.17 -10.48
CA ALA A 91 7.00 -0.75 -11.64
C ALA A 91 8.52 -0.95 -11.43
N LYS A 92 9.02 -0.63 -10.23
CA LYS A 92 10.42 -0.88 -9.84
C LYS A 92 10.75 -2.37 -9.89
N GLY A 93 9.92 -3.22 -9.27
CA GLY A 93 10.11 -4.67 -9.22
C GLY A 93 10.12 -5.30 -10.61
N LEU A 94 9.20 -4.88 -11.49
CA LEU A 94 9.15 -5.32 -12.87
C LEU A 94 10.42 -4.93 -13.64
N LYS A 95 10.86 -3.67 -13.51
CA LYS A 95 12.09 -3.18 -14.15
C LYS A 95 13.36 -3.88 -13.65
N GLU A 96 13.37 -4.30 -12.39
CA GLU A 96 14.46 -5.04 -11.76
C GLU A 96 14.38 -6.55 -12.02
N GLY A 97 13.38 -7.04 -12.77
CA GLY A 97 13.21 -8.45 -13.09
C GLY A 97 12.83 -9.31 -11.88
N LYS A 98 12.17 -8.72 -10.88
CA LYS A 98 11.71 -9.44 -9.67
C LYS A 98 10.52 -10.34 -9.93
N PHE A 99 9.77 -10.06 -10.99
CA PHE A 99 8.63 -10.84 -11.45
C PHE A 99 8.36 -10.53 -12.93
N ASP A 100 7.60 -11.40 -13.59
CA ASP A 100 7.26 -11.25 -14.99
C ASP A 100 6.02 -10.37 -15.21
N ARG A 101 6.01 -9.65 -16.33
CA ARG A 101 4.83 -8.88 -16.77
C ARG A 101 3.65 -9.82 -16.98
N GLY A 102 2.46 -9.44 -16.50
CA GLY A 102 1.26 -10.27 -16.57
C GLY A 102 1.19 -11.34 -15.48
N ILE A 103 1.93 -11.18 -14.38
CA ILE A 103 1.70 -11.96 -13.15
C ILE A 103 0.32 -11.63 -12.56
N ASP A 104 -0.25 -12.51 -11.75
CA ASP A 104 -1.51 -12.23 -11.04
C ASP A 104 -1.27 -11.30 -9.84
N LEU A 105 -2.23 -10.45 -9.52
CA LEU A 105 -2.23 -9.64 -8.28
C LEU A 105 -3.25 -10.22 -7.30
N VAL A 106 -2.81 -10.53 -6.09
CA VAL A 106 -3.70 -10.74 -4.93
C VAL A 106 -3.68 -9.48 -4.09
N HIS A 107 -4.84 -8.87 -3.90
CA HIS A 107 -5.03 -7.66 -3.11
C HIS A 107 -5.91 -7.99 -1.90
N ILE A 108 -5.34 -7.87 -0.70
CA ILE A 108 -6.04 -8.11 0.57
C ILE A 108 -6.23 -6.76 1.26
N ASP A 109 -7.48 -6.36 1.43
CA ASP A 109 -7.84 -4.98 1.78
C ASP A 109 -9.31 -4.92 2.24
N GLN A 110 -9.69 -3.93 3.04
CA GLN A 110 -11.09 -3.58 3.31
C GLN A 110 -11.78 -2.99 2.05
N HIS A 111 -11.01 -2.35 1.18
CA HIS A 111 -11.39 -1.64 -0.01
C HIS A 111 -10.99 -2.41 -1.29
N LYS A 112 -11.31 -1.86 -2.45
CA LYS A 112 -11.04 -2.49 -3.76
C LYS A 112 -10.02 -1.76 -4.61
N ASP A 113 -9.74 -0.51 -4.25
CA ASP A 113 -8.73 0.39 -4.84
C ASP A 113 -8.62 0.44 -6.36
N THR A 114 -9.80 0.31 -6.98
CA THR A 114 -10.02 0.25 -8.42
C THR A 114 -10.81 1.47 -8.93
N ARG A 115 -10.73 2.62 -8.25
CA ARG A 115 -11.25 3.88 -8.79
C ARG A 115 -10.48 4.26 -10.06
N VAL A 116 -11.14 4.93 -10.99
CA VAL A 116 -10.51 5.42 -12.22
C VAL A 116 -9.68 6.66 -11.87
N PRO A 117 -8.39 6.73 -12.22
CA PRO A 117 -7.58 7.94 -12.01
C PRO A 117 -7.97 9.06 -13.00
N ASP A 118 -7.43 10.26 -12.80
CA ASP A 118 -7.67 11.40 -13.70
C ASP A 118 -7.16 11.13 -15.15
N ASN A 119 -6.09 10.33 -15.31
CA ASN A 119 -5.56 9.89 -16.60
C ASN A 119 -4.71 8.61 -16.44
N TYR A 120 -4.25 8.03 -17.55
CA TYR A 120 -3.38 6.83 -17.62
C TYR A 120 -1.99 7.14 -18.21
N GLU A 121 -1.59 8.42 -18.18
CA GLU A 121 -0.37 8.94 -18.82
C GLU A 121 0.84 8.76 -17.91
N VAL A 122 1.53 7.65 -18.14
CA VAL A 122 2.78 7.28 -17.48
C VAL A 122 3.62 6.42 -18.40
N ASP A 123 4.92 6.74 -18.45
CA ASP A 123 5.98 5.91 -18.99
C ASP A 123 6.49 4.95 -17.91
N PHE A 124 6.16 3.67 -18.04
CA PHE A 124 6.57 2.64 -17.07
C PHE A 124 8.06 2.32 -17.08
N GLU A 125 8.76 2.69 -18.15
CA GLU A 125 10.21 2.46 -18.25
C GLU A 125 11.00 3.56 -17.54
N ASP A 126 10.38 4.71 -17.24
CA ASP A 126 10.97 5.81 -16.48
C ASP A 126 10.45 5.85 -15.04
N LEU A 127 11.27 5.40 -14.08
CA LEU A 127 10.92 5.45 -12.65
C LEU A 127 10.74 6.87 -12.11
N VAL A 128 11.26 7.91 -12.77
CA VAL A 128 10.99 9.30 -12.41
C VAL A 128 9.56 9.68 -12.80
N ASP A 129 9.10 9.26 -13.98
CA ASP A 129 7.72 9.50 -14.41
C ASP A 129 6.72 8.65 -13.62
N VAL A 130 7.06 7.38 -13.32
CA VAL A 130 6.27 6.55 -12.40
C VAL A 130 6.16 7.21 -11.03
N ALA A 131 7.26 7.75 -10.49
CA ALA A 131 7.25 8.46 -9.21
C ALA A 131 6.27 9.64 -9.22
N ARG A 132 6.34 10.49 -10.25
CA ARG A 132 5.40 11.59 -10.46
C ARG A 132 3.97 11.08 -10.55
N TYR A 133 3.72 10.09 -11.38
CA TYR A 133 2.38 9.56 -11.60
C TYR A 133 1.78 9.00 -10.29
N THR A 134 2.56 8.25 -9.52
CA THR A 134 2.16 7.71 -8.21
C THR A 134 1.78 8.80 -7.21
N THR A 135 2.52 9.91 -7.16
CA THR A 135 2.31 10.94 -6.13
C THR A 135 1.42 12.10 -6.55
N GLU A 136 1.33 12.39 -7.84
CA GLU A 136 0.56 13.53 -8.36
C GLU A 136 -0.76 13.12 -9.04
N VAL A 137 -0.85 11.93 -9.61
CA VAL A 137 -2.06 11.48 -10.34
C VAL A 137 -2.85 10.46 -9.53
N LEU A 138 -2.16 9.48 -8.94
CA LEU A 138 -2.80 8.42 -8.18
C LEU A 138 -3.14 8.86 -6.76
N ASN A 139 -4.21 8.30 -6.24
CA ASN A 139 -4.55 8.35 -4.82
C ASN A 139 -4.73 6.95 -4.26
N VAL A 140 -4.92 6.86 -2.93
CA VAL A 140 -5.12 5.60 -2.20
C VAL A 140 -6.14 4.68 -2.86
N GLY A 141 -7.18 5.19 -3.54
CA GLY A 141 -8.20 4.32 -4.15
C GLY A 141 -8.05 4.05 -5.65
N SER A 142 -6.99 4.52 -6.33
CA SER A 142 -6.98 4.58 -7.82
C SER A 142 -5.77 3.95 -8.52
N PHE A 143 -4.92 3.20 -7.81
CA PHE A 143 -3.61 2.78 -8.31
C PHE A 143 -3.62 1.41 -9.03
N ILE A 144 -4.59 0.55 -8.75
CA ILE A 144 -4.66 -0.80 -9.35
C ILE A 144 -5.03 -0.74 -10.83
N LYS A 145 -6.04 0.06 -11.20
CA LYS A 145 -6.52 0.13 -12.59
C LYS A 145 -5.41 0.46 -13.61
N PRO A 146 -4.54 1.44 -13.35
CA PRO A 146 -3.42 1.72 -14.24
C PRO A 146 -2.41 0.58 -14.35
N ALA A 147 -2.15 -0.17 -13.28
CA ALA A 147 -1.26 -1.33 -13.31
C ALA A 147 -1.83 -2.46 -14.19
N MET A 148 -3.15 -2.68 -14.11
CA MET A 148 -3.88 -3.63 -14.97
C MET A 148 -3.86 -3.18 -16.43
N GLU A 149 -4.20 -1.92 -16.71
CA GLU A 149 -4.25 -1.37 -18.08
C GLU A 149 -2.91 -1.48 -18.80
N LYS A 150 -1.81 -1.38 -18.06
CA LYS A 150 -0.46 -1.40 -18.59
C LYS A 150 0.15 -2.79 -18.58
N GLY A 151 -0.66 -3.78 -18.22
CA GLY A 151 -0.33 -5.21 -18.26
C GLY A 151 0.71 -5.62 -17.24
N ILE A 152 0.97 -4.84 -16.18
CA ILE A 152 1.78 -5.33 -15.05
C ILE A 152 1.12 -6.61 -14.52
N PHE A 153 -0.19 -6.52 -14.33
CA PHE A 153 -1.01 -7.64 -13.86
C PHE A 153 -2.03 -8.05 -14.91
N LYS A 154 -2.23 -9.36 -15.06
CA LYS A 154 -3.24 -9.90 -15.99
C LYS A 154 -4.61 -10.08 -15.31
N ASN A 155 -4.63 -10.53 -14.06
CA ASN A 155 -5.84 -10.72 -13.26
C ASN A 155 -5.66 -10.08 -11.88
N LEU A 156 -6.78 -9.68 -11.30
CA LEU A 156 -6.89 -9.13 -9.95
C LEU A 156 -7.77 -10.07 -9.11
N TYR A 157 -7.25 -10.52 -7.98
CA TYR A 157 -7.95 -11.32 -6.97
C TYR A 157 -8.08 -10.48 -5.71
N ILE A 158 -9.32 -10.11 -5.35
CA ILE A 158 -9.61 -9.27 -4.18
C ILE A 158 -10.03 -10.16 -3.02
N ILE A 159 -9.41 -9.96 -1.86
CA ILE A 159 -9.73 -10.62 -0.60
C ILE A 159 -10.21 -9.57 0.40
N ASP A 160 -11.53 -9.40 0.49
CA ASP A 160 -12.22 -8.35 1.27
C ASP A 160 -13.31 -8.91 2.21
N SER A 161 -13.46 -10.24 2.25
CA SER A 161 -14.63 -10.90 2.87
C SER A 161 -14.39 -12.37 3.15
N THR A 162 -15.17 -12.98 4.05
CA THR A 162 -15.13 -14.43 4.33
C THR A 162 -15.31 -15.28 3.06
N TYR A 163 -16.18 -14.85 2.14
CA TYR A 163 -16.36 -15.51 0.85
C TYR A 163 -15.05 -15.55 0.05
N SER A 164 -14.42 -14.38 -0.15
CA SER A 164 -13.17 -14.28 -0.90
C SER A 164 -11.99 -14.99 -0.22
N MET A 165 -11.91 -14.98 1.12
CA MET A 165 -10.89 -15.70 1.90
C MET A 165 -10.93 -17.22 1.66
N SER A 166 -12.11 -17.78 1.40
CA SER A 166 -12.31 -19.19 1.07
C SER A 166 -12.11 -19.52 -0.43
N GLY A 167 -11.83 -18.50 -1.25
CA GLY A 167 -11.68 -18.61 -2.69
C GLY A 167 -10.43 -19.38 -3.14
N LYS A 168 -10.42 -19.78 -4.41
CA LYS A 168 -9.25 -20.43 -5.01
C LYS A 168 -8.12 -19.40 -5.17
N ARG A 169 -6.95 -19.74 -4.63
CA ARG A 169 -5.71 -18.95 -4.78
C ARG A 169 -5.10 -19.14 -6.19
N PRO A 170 -4.55 -18.09 -6.81
CA PRO A 170 -3.72 -18.24 -8.01
C PRO A 170 -2.42 -18.99 -7.69
N GLU A 171 -1.84 -19.66 -8.68
CA GLU A 171 -0.61 -20.46 -8.52
C GLU A 171 0.66 -19.60 -8.38
N GLY A 172 0.67 -18.39 -8.96
CA GLY A 172 1.77 -17.44 -8.86
C GLY A 172 1.25 -16.02 -8.92
N TYR A 173 1.63 -15.20 -7.94
CA TYR A 173 1.08 -13.86 -7.75
C TYR A 173 2.05 -12.96 -6.99
N ILE A 174 1.81 -11.66 -7.09
CA ILE A 174 2.29 -10.65 -6.15
C ILE A 174 1.21 -10.42 -5.08
N LEU A 175 1.63 -10.26 -3.83
CA LEU A 175 0.73 -9.85 -2.76
C LEU A 175 0.79 -8.33 -2.57
N ASP A 176 -0.38 -7.72 -2.59
CA ASP A 176 -0.61 -6.37 -2.14
C ASP A 176 -1.54 -6.42 -0.92
N LEU A 177 -1.08 -5.88 0.20
CA LEU A 177 -1.74 -5.99 1.50
C LEU A 177 -1.97 -4.59 2.08
N ASP A 178 -3.22 -4.23 2.28
CA ASP A 178 -3.57 -3.15 3.19
C ASP A 178 -3.82 -3.72 4.60
N LEU A 179 -3.18 -3.13 5.60
CA LEU A 179 -3.36 -3.53 6.98
C LEU A 179 -4.69 -3.05 7.56
N ASP A 180 -5.44 -2.18 6.87
CA ASP A 180 -6.83 -1.86 7.21
C ASP A 180 -7.78 -3.08 7.08
N PHE A 181 -7.34 -4.17 6.44
CA PHE A 181 -8.01 -5.47 6.54
C PHE A 181 -8.12 -5.95 8.00
N PHE A 182 -7.26 -5.43 8.88
CA PHE A 182 -7.28 -5.64 10.32
C PHE A 182 -7.89 -4.46 11.09
N SER A 183 -8.60 -3.54 10.44
CA SER A 183 -9.34 -2.46 11.10
C SER A 183 -10.52 -3.00 11.93
N GLU A 184 -11.12 -2.12 12.75
CA GLU A 184 -12.32 -2.43 13.52
C GLU A 184 -13.55 -2.67 12.62
N ASP A 185 -13.62 -2.03 11.45
CA ASP A 185 -14.70 -2.24 10.48
C ASP A 185 -14.74 -3.68 9.96
N MET A 186 -13.60 -4.37 10.00
CA MET A 186 -13.44 -5.75 9.56
C MET A 186 -13.63 -6.79 10.69
N ASP A 187 -14.01 -6.37 11.91
CA ASP A 187 -14.15 -7.26 13.08
C ASP A 187 -15.36 -8.22 13.00
N TYR A 188 -16.19 -8.13 11.97
CA TYR A 188 -17.16 -9.18 11.64
C TYR A 188 -16.49 -10.49 11.17
N ILE A 189 -15.21 -10.45 10.79
CA ILE A 189 -14.36 -11.61 10.52
C ILE A 189 -13.40 -11.82 11.69
N GLY A 190 -13.29 -13.06 12.16
CA GLY A 190 -12.41 -13.41 13.28
C GLY A 190 -10.96 -12.97 13.00
N PHE A 191 -10.32 -12.35 14.00
CA PHE A 191 -8.94 -11.85 13.87
C PHE A 191 -7.96 -12.97 13.46
N ASP A 192 -8.01 -14.12 14.15
CA ASP A 192 -7.15 -15.27 13.84
C ASP A 192 -7.41 -15.81 12.42
N GLU A 193 -8.67 -15.78 11.96
CA GLU A 193 -9.03 -16.21 10.61
C GLU A 193 -8.41 -15.29 9.53
N ARG A 194 -8.50 -13.96 9.75
CA ARG A 194 -7.84 -12.96 8.89
C ARG A 194 -6.32 -13.12 8.90
N LEU A 195 -5.73 -13.29 10.09
CA LEU A 195 -4.29 -13.44 10.25
C LEU A 195 -3.75 -14.68 9.54
N GLU A 196 -4.38 -15.85 9.74
CA GLU A 196 -3.97 -17.10 9.07
C GLU A 196 -4.19 -17.04 7.56
N CYS A 197 -5.22 -16.32 7.09
CA CYS A 197 -5.42 -16.06 5.68
C CYS A 197 -4.23 -15.29 5.08
N VAL A 198 -3.87 -14.15 5.68
CA VAL A 198 -2.75 -13.31 5.24
C VAL A 198 -1.42 -14.04 5.30
N ILE A 199 -1.11 -14.73 6.41
CA ILE A 199 0.09 -15.57 6.54
C ILE A 199 0.16 -16.62 5.42
N GLY A 200 -0.98 -17.22 5.09
CA GLY A 200 -1.09 -18.17 3.99
C GLY A 200 -0.70 -17.57 2.63
N TYR A 201 -0.98 -16.29 2.37
CA TYR A 201 -0.54 -15.62 1.15
C TYR A 201 0.93 -15.20 1.23
N VAL A 202 1.36 -14.60 2.34
CA VAL A 202 2.77 -14.18 2.56
C VAL A 202 3.75 -15.35 2.36
N LYS A 203 3.40 -16.56 2.81
CA LYS A 203 4.25 -17.75 2.65
C LYS A 203 4.43 -18.19 1.19
N ASN A 204 3.51 -17.87 0.29
CA ASN A 204 3.44 -18.40 -1.08
C ASN A 204 3.72 -17.35 -2.17
N THR A 205 4.34 -16.22 -1.83
CA THR A 205 4.83 -15.22 -2.80
C THR A 205 6.18 -14.65 -2.36
N ASP A 206 6.96 -14.13 -3.29
CA ASP A 206 8.28 -13.53 -3.02
C ASP A 206 8.31 -12.01 -3.21
N PHE A 207 7.20 -11.39 -3.65
CA PHE A 207 7.09 -9.94 -3.77
C PHE A 207 5.83 -9.45 -3.05
N ILE A 208 6.02 -8.54 -2.09
CA ILE A 208 4.94 -8.07 -1.21
C ILE A 208 5.00 -6.53 -1.09
N THR A 209 3.88 -5.88 -1.36
CA THR A 209 3.64 -4.47 -1.01
C THR A 209 2.67 -4.38 0.16
N ILE A 210 2.99 -3.56 1.16
CA ILE A 210 2.19 -3.44 2.39
C ILE A 210 1.93 -1.96 2.70
N ALA A 211 0.66 -1.59 2.84
CA ALA A 211 0.23 -0.26 3.29
C ALA A 211 -0.20 -0.32 4.76
N THR A 212 0.19 0.68 5.56
CA THR A 212 -0.34 0.84 6.93
C THR A 212 -1.58 1.72 6.99
N SER A 213 -1.89 2.47 5.93
CA SER A 213 -3.14 3.20 5.70
C SER A 213 -3.65 4.00 6.90
N PRO A 214 -2.93 5.09 7.28
CA PRO A 214 -3.16 5.82 8.53
C PRO A 214 -4.49 6.56 8.64
N TYR A 215 -5.28 6.59 7.57
CA TYR A 215 -6.66 7.08 7.62
C TYR A 215 -7.66 6.00 8.08
N PHE A 216 -7.37 4.72 7.79
CA PHE A 216 -8.30 3.61 7.92
C PHE A 216 -8.01 2.69 9.12
N ILE A 217 -6.80 2.72 9.67
CA ILE A 217 -6.43 1.92 10.85
C ILE A 217 -5.48 2.66 11.80
N ASP A 218 -5.65 2.41 13.11
CA ASP A 218 -4.69 2.86 14.14
C ASP A 218 -3.28 2.31 13.82
N GLN A 219 -2.31 3.20 13.80
CA GLN A 219 -0.97 2.85 13.33
C GLN A 219 -0.18 1.98 14.30
N LYS A 220 -0.53 1.97 15.59
CA LYS A 220 0.08 1.01 16.54
C LYS A 220 -0.46 -0.38 16.26
N ARG A 221 -1.79 -0.50 16.08
CA ARG A 221 -2.44 -1.76 15.67
C ARG A 221 -1.86 -2.28 14.35
N ALA A 222 -1.69 -1.43 13.34
CA ALA A 222 -1.09 -1.83 12.07
C ALA A 222 0.33 -2.39 12.25
N ILE A 223 1.20 -1.72 13.02
CA ILE A 223 2.57 -2.20 13.28
C ILE A 223 2.57 -3.51 14.09
N GLU A 224 1.68 -3.65 15.07
CA GLU A 224 1.54 -4.90 15.85
C GLU A 224 1.16 -6.08 14.94
N VAL A 225 0.17 -5.89 14.07
CA VAL A 225 -0.26 -6.89 13.10
C VAL A 225 0.85 -7.23 12.11
N LEU A 226 1.56 -6.23 11.58
CA LEU A 226 2.72 -6.45 10.72
C LEU A 226 3.73 -7.40 11.37
N LYS A 227 4.06 -7.18 12.65
CA LYS A 227 4.95 -8.06 13.40
C LYS A 227 4.37 -9.47 13.54
N MET A 228 3.07 -9.60 13.80
CA MET A 228 2.42 -10.92 13.91
C MET A 228 2.46 -11.71 12.59
N ILE A 229 2.28 -11.04 11.45
CA ILE A 229 2.32 -11.67 10.12
C ILE A 229 3.67 -12.34 9.85
N PHE A 230 4.78 -11.67 10.19
CA PHE A 230 6.13 -12.18 9.90
C PHE A 230 6.75 -13.01 11.04
N SER A 231 6.14 -13.04 12.23
CA SER A 231 6.65 -13.83 13.37
C SER A 231 6.24 -15.31 13.37
N ARG A 232 5.51 -15.79 12.35
CA ARG A 232 4.92 -17.15 12.25
C ARG A 232 5.22 -17.87 10.94
#